data_AF-A0A0S8HYQ2-F1
#
_entry.id   AF-A0A0S8HYQ2-F1
#
_cell.length_a   1.000
_cell.length_b   1.000
_cell.length_c   1.000
_cell.angle_alpha   90.00
_cell.angle_beta   90.00
_cell.angle_gamma   90.00
#
_symmetry.space_group_name_H-M   'P 1'
#
loop_
_entity.id
_entity.type
_entity.pdbx_description
1 polymer ?
#
loop_
_entity_poly.entity_id
_entity_poly.type
_entity_poly.pdbx_seq_one_letter_code
_entity_poly.pdbx_strand_id
1 'polypeptide(L)'
;MQKTNLVPVEYRLKAIEEGGYNTFALRTKDVFVDMLTGSGANAISYNQLSAMMVSDDAYAGSEGFYKLAGAIEDVLDFKYVLPVYKGKAAEHLIGKVFIKPGDVIPMNYHFTTAKPRIQFVSPTIPRVLGGQL
;
A
#
# COMPACT_ATOMS: atom_id res chain seq x y z
N MET A 1 -14.60 19.26 0.88
CA MET A 1 -13.27 19.79 1.30
C MET A 1 -12.98 19.28 2.70
N GLN A 2 -11.85 18.61 2.91
CA GLN A 2 -11.39 18.23 4.25
C GLN A 2 -10.69 19.43 4.90
N LYS A 3 -11.16 19.85 6.06
CA LYS A 3 -10.56 20.98 6.80
C LYS A 3 -9.33 20.50 7.58
N THR A 4 -8.27 21.29 7.55
CA THR A 4 -7.08 21.13 8.41
C THR A 4 -6.86 22.40 9.21
N ASN A 5 -6.28 22.29 10.40
CA ASN A 5 -6.01 23.42 11.28
C ASN A 5 -4.53 23.41 11.68
N LEU A 6 -3.86 24.55 11.57
CA LEU A 6 -2.54 24.73 12.16
C LEU A 6 -2.71 25.13 13.63
N VAL A 7 -2.60 24.16 14.53
CA VAL A 7 -2.73 24.40 15.96
C VAL A 7 -1.48 25.14 16.51
N PRO A 8 -1.62 25.95 17.57
CA PRO A 8 -0.50 26.66 18.19
C PRO A 8 0.66 25.73 18.55
N VAL A 9 1.88 26.27 18.57
CA VAL A 9 3.10 25.48 18.73
C VAL A 9 3.13 24.71 20.06
N GLU A 10 2.54 25.28 21.11
CA GLU A 10 2.45 24.69 22.44
C GLU A 10 1.63 23.40 22.44
N TYR A 11 0.52 23.39 21.68
CA TYR A 11 -0.29 22.18 21.52
C TYR A 11 0.41 21.12 20.68
N ARG A 12 1.18 21.52 19.66
CA ARG A 12 1.98 20.58 18.87
C ARG A 12 3.09 19.96 19.70
N LEU A 13 3.78 20.76 20.53
CA LEU A 13 4.80 20.29 21.46
C LEU A 13 4.20 19.27 22.44
N LYS A 14 3.08 19.61 23.08
CA LYS A 14 2.39 18.70 23.98
C LYS A 14 1.98 17.39 23.29
N ALA A 15 1.44 17.47 22.07
CA ALA A 15 1.02 16.28 21.32
C ALA A 15 2.19 15.36 20.97
N ILE A 16 3.35 15.91 20.58
CA ILE A 16 4.53 15.08 20.26
C ILE A 16 5.19 14.51 21.53
N GLU A 17 5.15 15.22 22.65
CA GLU A 17 5.57 14.70 23.96
C GLU A 17 4.68 13.54 24.43
N GLU A 18 3.35 13.70 24.37
CA GLU A 18 2.38 12.63 24.68
C GLU A 18 2.53 11.42 23.75
N GLY A 19 2.88 11.67 22.48
CA GLY A 19 3.20 10.63 21.49
C GLY A 19 4.59 9.97 21.67
N GLY A 20 5.35 10.34 22.70
CA GLY A 20 6.68 9.80 22.95
C GLY A 20 7.67 10.12 21.83
N TYR A 21 7.55 11.31 21.24
CA TYR A 21 8.34 11.76 20.09
C TYR A 21 8.23 10.89 18.84
N ASN A 22 7.18 10.08 18.74
CA ASN A 22 6.88 9.25 17.58
C ASN A 22 5.76 9.88 16.74
N THR A 23 6.07 10.28 15.51
CA THR A 23 5.07 10.88 14.61
C THR A 23 3.95 9.91 14.21
N PHE A 24 4.18 8.59 14.26
CA PHE A 24 3.12 7.58 14.05
C PHE A 24 2.08 7.57 15.18
N ALA A 25 2.40 8.11 16.35
CA ALA A 25 1.49 8.19 17.48
C ALA A 25 0.67 9.50 17.48
N LEU A 26 0.96 10.44 16.57
CA LEU A 26 0.20 11.68 16.47
C LEU A 26 -1.20 11.43 15.91
N ARG A 27 -2.16 12.20 16.43
CA ARG A 27 -3.52 12.22 15.89
C ARG A 27 -3.58 13.18 14.70
N THR A 28 -4.37 12.84 13.69
CA THR A 28 -4.54 13.65 12.47
C THR A 28 -5.02 15.08 12.74
N LYS A 29 -5.81 15.30 13.80
CA LYS A 29 -6.27 16.65 14.21
C LYS A 29 -5.13 17.59 14.65
N ASP A 30 -3.99 17.03 15.05
CA ASP A 30 -2.82 17.75 15.54
C ASP A 30 -1.75 17.91 14.42
N VAL A 31 -2.05 17.40 13.22
CA VAL A 31 -1.19 17.44 12.03
C VAL A 31 -1.81 18.38 11.00
N PHE A 32 -1.07 19.43 10.61
CA PHE A 32 -1.55 20.40 9.61
C PHE A 32 -1.35 19.90 8.17
N VAL A 33 -0.17 19.34 7.88
CA VAL A 33 0.19 18.72 6.59
C VAL A 33 0.74 17.33 6.90
N ASP A 34 0.02 16.30 6.48
CA ASP A 34 0.43 14.90 6.68
C ASP A 34 1.27 14.43 5.49
N MET A 35 2.57 14.22 5.73
CA MET A 35 3.52 13.68 4.76
C MET A 35 4.05 12.31 5.21
N LEU A 36 3.33 11.60 6.09
CA LEU A 36 3.78 10.31 6.61
C LEU A 36 3.87 9.25 5.51
N THR A 37 2.93 9.26 4.56
CA THR A 37 2.89 8.30 3.45
C THR A 37 2.01 8.79 2.29
N GLY A 38 2.36 8.40 1.05
CA GLY A 38 1.45 8.51 -0.10
C GLY A 38 0.44 7.35 -0.21
N SER A 39 0.51 6.38 0.70
CA SER A 39 -0.32 5.17 0.65
C SER A 39 -1.72 5.41 1.20
N GLY A 40 -2.72 5.50 0.32
CA GLY A 40 -4.13 5.61 0.70
C GLY A 40 -4.57 7.00 1.19
N ALA A 41 -3.74 8.03 1.01
CA ALA A 41 -4.03 9.41 1.39
C ALA A 41 -4.37 10.33 0.18
N ASN A 42 -4.64 9.74 -0.98
CA ASN A 42 -4.92 10.49 -2.21
C ASN A 42 -6.31 11.13 -2.19
N ALA A 43 -6.44 12.32 -2.76
CA ALA A 43 -7.73 12.85 -3.15
C ALA A 43 -8.30 12.03 -4.33
N ILE A 44 -9.58 11.67 -4.25
CA ILE A 44 -10.28 10.98 -5.35
C ILE A 44 -11.08 11.97 -6.19
N SER A 45 -11.19 11.69 -7.49
CA SER A 45 -11.99 12.48 -8.42
C SER A 45 -13.49 12.31 -8.19
N TYR A 46 -14.29 13.26 -8.71
CA TYR A 46 -15.76 13.14 -8.72
C TYR A 46 -16.22 11.83 -9.38
N ASN A 47 -15.61 11.44 -10.50
CA ASN A 47 -15.96 10.21 -11.22
C ASN A 47 -15.70 8.95 -10.38
N GLN A 48 -14.60 8.92 -9.63
CA GLN A 48 -14.31 7.81 -8.71
C GLN A 48 -15.34 7.77 -7.58
N LEU A 49 -15.68 8.93 -7.00
CA LEU A 49 -16.69 9.00 -5.95
C LEU A 49 -18.07 8.57 -6.46
N SER A 50 -18.49 9.02 -7.66
CA SER A 50 -19.77 8.60 -8.24
C SER A 50 -19.80 7.11 -8.56
N ALA A 51 -18.70 6.54 -9.06
CA ALA A 51 -18.59 5.11 -9.33
C ALA A 51 -18.76 4.27 -8.05
N MET A 52 -18.28 4.76 -6.91
CA MET A 52 -18.50 4.09 -5.61
C MET A 52 -19.97 4.09 -5.17
N MET A 53 -20.79 5.05 -5.63
CA MET A 53 -22.21 5.13 -5.25
C MET A 53 -23.11 4.19 -6.07
N VAL A 54 -22.59 3.64 -7.17
CA VAL A 54 -23.32 2.73 -8.07
C VAL A 54 -22.56 1.41 -8.24
N SER A 55 -21.86 0.99 -7.19
CA SER A 55 -21.09 -0.25 -7.21
C SER A 55 -21.98 -1.48 -7.32
N ASP A 56 -21.50 -2.47 -8.06
CA ASP A 56 -22.08 -3.80 -8.10
C ASP A 56 -21.42 -4.66 -7.02
N ASP A 57 -22.14 -4.88 -5.93
CA ASP A 57 -21.67 -5.62 -4.75
C ASP A 57 -21.97 -7.14 -4.85
N ALA A 58 -22.16 -7.65 -6.07
CA ALA A 58 -22.31 -9.09 -6.30
C ALA A 58 -21.11 -9.89 -5.76
N TYR A 59 -21.41 -11.01 -5.10
CA TYR A 59 -20.39 -11.90 -4.52
C TYR A 59 -19.49 -12.55 -5.58
N ALA A 60 -20.05 -12.82 -6.77
CA ALA A 60 -19.32 -13.37 -7.91
C ALA A 60 -19.84 -12.74 -9.20
N GLY A 61 -18.93 -12.51 -10.16
CA GLY A 61 -19.28 -11.93 -11.45
C GLY A 61 -19.58 -10.43 -11.44
N SER A 62 -19.04 -9.68 -10.47
CA SER A 62 -19.25 -8.23 -10.38
C SER A 62 -18.78 -7.50 -11.65
N GLU A 63 -19.61 -6.62 -12.19
CA GLU A 63 -19.27 -5.73 -13.31
C GLU A 63 -18.10 -4.79 -12.96
N GLY A 64 -17.92 -4.49 -11.67
CA GLY A 64 -16.77 -3.74 -11.18
C GLY A 64 -15.44 -4.48 -11.42
N PHE A 65 -15.43 -5.81 -11.28
CA PHE A 65 -14.26 -6.62 -11.56
C PHE A 65 -13.91 -6.60 -13.06
N TYR A 66 -14.87 -6.80 -13.95
CA TYR A 66 -14.61 -6.80 -15.39
C TYR A 66 -14.09 -5.45 -15.90
N LYS A 67 -14.62 -4.34 -15.36
CA LYS A 67 -14.09 -2.99 -15.65
C LYS A 67 -12.63 -2.84 -15.18
N LEU A 68 -12.30 -3.32 -13.98
CA LEU A 68 -10.93 -3.29 -13.47
C LEU A 68 -9.99 -4.15 -14.32
N ALA A 69 -10.41 -5.38 -14.66
CA ALA A 69 -9.61 -6.29 -15.47
C ALA A 69 -9.34 -5.71 -16.87
N GLY A 70 -10.37 -5.16 -17.53
CA GLY A 70 -10.21 -4.50 -18.82
C GLY A 70 -9.29 -3.28 -18.78
N ALA A 71 -9.37 -2.46 -17.73
CA ALA A 71 -8.44 -1.33 -17.55
C ALA A 71 -7.00 -1.78 -17.30
N ILE A 72 -6.79 -2.89 -16.58
CA ILE A 72 -5.46 -3.47 -16.37
C ILE A 72 -4.90 -4.02 -17.69
N GLU A 73 -5.71 -4.69 -18.50
CA GLU A 73 -5.28 -5.18 -19.81
C GLU A 73 -4.94 -4.00 -20.75
N ASP A 74 -5.75 -2.95 -20.78
CA ASP A 74 -5.50 -1.75 -21.60
C ASP A 74 -4.21 -1.02 -21.21
N VAL A 75 -3.95 -0.85 -19.90
CA VAL A 75 -2.80 -0.06 -19.41
C VAL A 75 -1.52 -0.89 -19.27
N LEU A 76 -1.62 -2.16 -18.88
CA LEU A 76 -0.49 -3.02 -18.52
C LEU A 76 -0.35 -4.28 -19.38
N ASP A 77 -1.29 -4.57 -20.29
CA ASP A 77 -1.32 -5.76 -21.16
C ASP A 77 -1.30 -7.11 -20.38
N PHE A 78 -1.89 -7.11 -19.18
CA PHE A 78 -2.02 -8.33 -18.37
C PHE A 78 -3.40 -8.98 -18.52
N LYS A 79 -3.42 -10.17 -19.12
CA LYS A 79 -4.63 -10.97 -19.35
C LYS A 79 -5.25 -11.60 -18.10
N TYR A 80 -4.43 -11.85 -17.07
CA TYR A 80 -4.87 -12.52 -15.84
C TYR A 80 -4.71 -11.61 -14.64
N VAL A 81 -5.82 -11.37 -13.94
CA VAL A 81 -5.88 -10.46 -12.80
C VAL A 81 -6.51 -11.16 -11.60
N LEU A 82 -5.84 -11.09 -10.46
CA LEU A 82 -6.38 -11.48 -9.16
C LEU A 82 -6.40 -10.24 -8.24
N PRO A 83 -7.57 -9.60 -8.03
CA PRO A 83 -7.65 -8.44 -7.16
C PRO A 83 -7.42 -8.85 -5.70
N VAL A 84 -6.71 -7.98 -4.97
CA VAL A 84 -6.49 -8.11 -3.53
C VAL A 84 -6.73 -6.76 -2.86
N TYR A 85 -6.95 -6.77 -1.55
CA TYR A 85 -7.26 -5.53 -0.83
C TYR A 85 -6.11 -4.51 -0.83
N LYS A 86 -4.83 -4.94 -0.79
CA LYS A 86 -3.61 -4.09 -0.84
C LYS A 86 -2.39 -4.86 -1.34
N GLY A 87 -1.35 -4.16 -1.80
CA GLY A 87 -0.12 -4.76 -2.34
C GLY A 87 0.53 -5.81 -1.43
N LYS A 88 0.49 -5.60 -0.11
CA LYS A 88 1.02 -6.56 0.87
C LYS A 88 0.37 -7.95 0.81
N ALA A 89 -0.88 -8.06 0.35
CA ALA A 89 -1.56 -9.33 0.16
C ALA A 89 -1.13 -10.01 -1.14
N ALA A 90 -0.94 -9.24 -2.22
CA ALA A 90 -0.40 -9.74 -3.47
C ALA A 90 1.01 -10.33 -3.26
N GLU A 91 1.88 -9.60 -2.55
CA GLU A 91 3.22 -10.09 -2.18
C GLU A 91 3.16 -11.42 -1.42
N HIS A 92 2.16 -11.60 -0.54
CA HIS A 92 2.02 -12.83 0.23
C HIS A 92 1.59 -14.01 -0.64
N LEU A 93 0.60 -13.82 -1.51
CA LEU A 93 0.12 -14.85 -2.44
C LEU A 93 1.23 -15.26 -3.41
N ILE A 94 1.87 -14.29 -4.07
CA ILE A 94 2.97 -14.54 -5.00
C ILE A 94 4.10 -15.28 -4.29
N GLY A 95 4.49 -14.81 -3.09
CA GLY A 95 5.52 -15.46 -2.30
C GLY A 95 5.20 -16.93 -2.00
N LYS A 96 3.97 -17.23 -1.57
CA LYS A 96 3.55 -18.60 -1.24
C LYS A 96 3.44 -19.54 -2.44
N VAL A 97 3.07 -19.01 -3.61
CA VAL A 97 2.85 -19.82 -4.81
C VAL A 97 4.17 -20.11 -5.52
N PHE A 98 5.08 -19.13 -5.59
CA PHE A 98 6.23 -19.20 -6.49
C PHE A 98 7.59 -19.42 -5.80
N ILE A 99 7.72 -19.12 -4.51
CA ILE A 99 9.01 -19.20 -3.80
C ILE A 99 9.12 -20.54 -3.07
N LYS A 100 10.27 -21.20 -3.21
CA LYS A 100 10.63 -22.43 -2.50
C LYS A 100 11.81 -22.19 -1.56
N PRO A 101 11.93 -22.97 -0.47
CA PRO A 101 13.11 -22.94 0.39
C PRO A 101 14.38 -23.15 -0.44
N GLY A 102 15.36 -22.26 -0.26
CA GLY A 102 16.62 -22.28 -1.01
C GLY A 102 16.66 -21.32 -2.21
N ASP A 103 15.51 -20.83 -2.69
CA ASP A 103 15.47 -19.86 -3.77
C ASP A 103 16.16 -18.54 -3.39
N VAL A 104 16.86 -17.94 -4.35
CA VAL A 104 17.42 -16.58 -4.24
C VAL A 104 16.56 -15.65 -5.09
N ILE A 105 15.93 -14.67 -4.43
CA ILE A 105 15.05 -13.70 -5.09
C ILE A 105 15.80 -12.37 -5.27
N PRO A 106 16.31 -12.07 -6.48
CA PRO A 106 16.99 -10.81 -6.73
C PRO A 106 15.98 -9.66 -6.72
N MET A 107 16.35 -8.55 -6.07
CA MET A 107 15.57 -7.31 -6.09
C MET A 107 16.54 -6.13 -6.25
N ASN A 108 16.16 -5.13 -7.03
CA ASN A 108 16.90 -3.88 -7.18
C ASN A 108 16.92 -3.06 -5.87
N TYR A 109 15.88 -3.17 -5.06
CA TYR A 109 15.85 -2.71 -3.67
C TYR A 109 14.78 -3.49 -2.88
N HIS A 110 14.94 -3.58 -1.56
CA HIS A 110 13.96 -4.26 -0.71
C HIS A 110 12.95 -3.28 -0.13
N PHE A 111 11.67 -3.49 -0.46
CA PHE A 111 10.58 -2.84 0.26
C PHE A 111 10.33 -3.50 1.61
N THR A 112 9.96 -2.70 2.62
CA THR A 112 9.85 -3.13 4.02
C THR A 112 8.87 -4.28 4.22
N THR A 113 7.84 -4.39 3.36
CA THR A 113 6.83 -5.44 3.46
C THR A 113 7.14 -6.66 2.58
N ALA A 114 7.86 -6.48 1.47
CA ALA A 114 8.19 -7.54 0.52
C ALA A 114 9.25 -8.50 1.07
N LYS A 115 10.37 -7.96 1.60
CA LYS A 115 11.48 -8.79 2.10
C LYS A 115 11.07 -9.76 3.22
N PRO A 116 10.35 -9.34 4.28
CA PRO A 116 9.92 -10.28 5.32
C PRO A 116 8.99 -11.38 4.80
N ARG A 117 8.19 -11.13 3.76
CA ARG A 117 7.33 -12.16 3.16
C ARG A 117 8.11 -13.20 2.39
N ILE A 118 9.12 -12.77 1.64
CA ILE A 118 10.05 -13.68 0.96
C ILE A 118 10.75 -14.54 2.02
N GLN A 119 11.31 -13.91 3.05
CA GLN A 119 12.01 -14.60 4.14
C GLN A 119 11.12 -15.56 4.92
N PHE A 120 9.82 -15.26 5.05
CA PHE A 120 8.85 -16.15 5.66
C PHE A 120 8.62 -17.44 4.86
N VAL A 121 8.80 -17.40 3.54
CA VAL A 121 8.62 -18.59 2.68
C VAL A 121 9.94 -19.31 2.42
N SER A 122 11.04 -18.56 2.22
CA SER A 122 12.40 -19.08 2.04
C SER A 122 13.35 -18.31 2.97
N PRO A 123 13.78 -18.89 4.11
CA PRO A 123 14.62 -18.22 5.10
C PRO A 123 16.04 -17.85 4.62
N THR A 124 16.38 -18.09 3.36
CA THR A 124 17.67 -17.73 2.78
C THR A 124 17.83 -16.21 2.71
N ILE A 125 19.03 -15.70 2.99
CA ILE A 125 19.34 -14.27 2.99
C ILE A 125 19.11 -13.70 1.57
N PRO A 126 18.13 -12.80 1.34
CA PRO A 126 17.97 -12.15 0.05
C PRO A 126 19.18 -11.27 -0.21
N ARG A 127 19.84 -11.45 -1.35
CA ARG A 127 21.01 -10.65 -1.75
C ARG A 127 20.53 -9.52 -2.66
N VAL A 128 20.80 -8.27 -2.27
CA VAL A 128 20.64 -7.12 -3.16
C VAL A 128 21.74 -7.20 -4.22
N LEU A 129 21.35 -7.32 -5.48
CA LEU A 129 22.28 -7.22 -6.60
C LEU A 129 22.48 -5.72 -6.89
N GLY A 130 23.48 -5.09 -6.27
CA GLY A 130 23.76 -3.67 -6.51
C GLY A 130 24.62 -2.93 -5.49
N GLY A 131 25.06 -3.58 -4.41
CA GLY A 131 25.95 -2.98 -3.41
C GLY A 131 27.44 -3.21 -3.69
N GLN A 132 27.93 -2.79 -4.86
CA GLN A 132 29.33 -2.49 -5.20
C GLN A 132 29.40 -2.06 -6.67
N LEU A 133 29.23 -0.76 -6.91
CA LEU A 133 29.86 0.06 -7.96
C LEU A 133 30.16 1.42 -7.35
#